data_AF-A0A967T5P3-F1
#
_entry.id   AF-A0A967T5P3-F1
#
_cell.length_a   1.000
_cell.length_b   1.000
_cell.length_c   1.000
_cell.angle_alpha   90.00
_cell.angle_beta   90.00
_cell.angle_gamma   90.00
#
_symmetry.space_group_name_H-M   'P 1'
#
loop_
_entity.id
_entity.type
_entity.pdbx_description
1 polymer ?
#
loop_
_entity_poly.entity_id
_entity_poly.type
_entity_poly.pdbx_seq_one_letter_code
_entity_poly.pdbx_strand_id
1 'polypeptide(L)' 'MVFILLAIVLGLALLIWIWKVPIQKTVDAMKKNGSSTVEAYSVIVILLSIVAGSVYMIARVV' A
#
# COMPACT_ATOMS: atom_id res chain seq x y z
N MET A 1 -18.96 -4.41 -19.94
CA MET A 1 -17.57 -4.89 -20.10
C MET A 1 -16.54 -3.76 -20.12
N VAL A 2 -16.75 -2.68 -20.87
CA VAL A 2 -15.80 -1.54 -20.93
C VAL A 2 -15.52 -0.93 -19.56
N PHE A 3 -16.55 -0.67 -18.74
CA PHE A 3 -16.37 -0.12 -17.38
C PHE A 3 -15.58 -1.05 -16.44
N ILE A 4 -15.73 -2.37 -16.58
CA ILE A 4 -15.01 -3.36 -15.75
C ILE A 4 -13.52 -3.34 -16.10
N LEU A 5 -13.18 -3.33 -17.40
CA LEU A 5 -11.80 -3.22 -17.86
C LEU A 5 -11.15 -1.92 -17.39
N LEU A 6 -11.88 -0.80 -17.45
CA LEU A 6 -11.38 0.51 -17.05
C LEU A 6 -11.12 0.56 -15.53
N ALA A 7 -12.00 -0.03 -14.72
CA ALA A 7 -11.81 -0.17 -13.28
C ALA A 7 -10.58 -1.02 -12.93
N ILE A 8 -10.34 -2.12 -13.64
CA ILE A 8 -9.16 -2.98 -13.44
C ILE A 8 -7.87 -2.20 -13.76
N VAL A 9 -7.83 -1.51 -14.90
CA VAL A 9 -6.66 -0.71 -15.31
C VAL A 9 -6.37 0.39 -14.29
N LEU A 10 -7.39 1.11 -13.85
CA LEU A 10 -7.24 2.14 -12.81
C LEU A 10 -6.78 1.56 -11.47
N GLY A 11 -7.34 0.42 -11.06
CA GLY A 11 -6.92 -0.27 -9.84
C GLY A 11 -5.45 -0.70 -9.88
N LEU A 12 -5.02 -1.29 -10.98
CA LEU A 12 -3.61 -1.68 -11.18
C LEU A 12 -2.67 -0.48 -11.22
N ALA A 13 -3.07 0.60 -11.90
CA ALA A 13 -2.29 1.84 -11.95
C ALA A 13 -2.11 2.44 -10.54
N LEU A 14 -3.18 2.44 -9.73
CA LEU A 14 -3.15 2.88 -8.34
C LEU A 14 -2.21 2.02 -7.48
N LEU A 15 -2.26 0.69 -7.62
CA LEU A 15 -1.36 -0.22 -6.90
C LEU A 15 0.11 0.04 -7.24
N ILE A 16 0.43 0.20 -8.53
CA ILE A 16 1.79 0.52 -8.99
C ILE A 16 2.24 1.86 -8.43
N TRP A 17 1.37 2.87 -8.43
CA TRP A 17 1.68 4.20 -7.93
C TRP A 17 1.95 4.18 -6.42
N ILE A 18 1.09 3.52 -5.63
CA ILE A 18 1.27 3.36 -4.18
C ILE A 18 2.59 2.64 -3.87
N TRP A 19 2.93 1.61 -4.64
CA TRP A 19 4.19 0.89 -4.43
C TRP A 19 5.43 1.75 -4.74
N LYS A 20 5.45 2.38 -5.92
CA LYS A 20 6.64 3.12 -6.38
C LYS A 20 6.84 4.47 -5.69
N VAL A 21 5.76 5.12 -5.25
CA VAL A 21 5.86 6.51 -4.77
C VAL A 21 5.88 6.55 -3.24
N PRO A 22 4.76 6.37 -2.51
CA PRO A 22 4.78 6.52 -1.06
C PRO A 22 5.57 5.40 -0.37
N ILE A 23 5.39 4.13 -0.75
CA ILE A 23 6.07 3.01 -0.08
C ILE A 23 7.58 3.12 -0.22
N GLN A 24 8.11 3.27 -1.43
CA GLN A 24 9.57 3.40 -1.63
C GLN A 24 10.14 4.65 -0.96
N LYS A 25 9.46 5.81 -1.01
CA LYS A 25 9.92 7.02 -0.33
C LYS A 25 9.99 6.83 1.19
N THR A 26 9.01 6.15 1.78
CA THR A 26 8.98 5.85 3.22
C THR A 26 10.08 4.86 3.59
N VAL A 27 10.30 3.81 2.80
CA VAL A 27 11.42 2.87 2.99
C VAL A 27 12.76 3.60 2.92
N ASP A 28 12.96 4.42 1.90
CA ASP A 28 14.22 5.14 1.71
C ASP A 28 14.46 6.15 2.84
N ALA A 29 13.42 6.80 3.35
CA ALA A 29 13.51 7.65 4.53
C ALA A 29 13.90 6.86 5.79
N MET A 30 13.30 5.69 6.01
CA MET A 30 13.64 4.83 7.15
C MET A 30 15.06 4.28 7.06
N LYS A 31 15.49 3.88 5.86
CA LYS A 31 16.87 3.44 5.61
C LYS A 31 17.89 4.56 5.83
N LYS A 32 17.57 5.80 5.44
CA LYS A 32 18.42 6.98 5.72
C LYS A 32 18.54 7.27 7.21
N ASN A 33 17.55 6.91 8.01
CA ASN A 33 17.57 7.05 9.47
C ASN A 33 18.23 5.84 10.18
N GLY A 34 18.88 4.93 9.44
CA GLY A 34 19.64 3.81 10.01
C GLY A 34 18.84 2.52 10.19
N SER A 35 17.58 2.45 9.76
CA SER A 35 16.80 1.21 9.81
C SER A 35 17.21 0.24 8.70
N SER A 36 17.18 -1.06 8.99
CA SER A 36 17.49 -2.08 7.99
C SER A 36 16.38 -2.14 6.93
N THR A 37 16.73 -2.58 5.71
CA THR A 37 15.73 -2.77 4.64
C THR A 37 14.61 -3.69 5.08
N VAL A 38 14.91 -4.74 5.86
CA VAL A 38 13.92 -5.71 6.36
C VAL A 38 12.96 -5.05 7.34
N GLU A 39 13.47 -4.29 8.31
CA GLU A 39 12.63 -3.54 9.27
C GLU A 39 11.72 -2.54 8.56
N ALA A 40 12.26 -1.76 7.63
CA ALA A 40 11.54 -0.76 6.87
C ALA A 40 10.32 -1.37 6.13
N TYR A 41 10.51 -2.47 5.41
CA TYR A 41 9.41 -3.16 4.74
C TYR A 41 8.45 -3.83 5.73
N SER A 42 8.95 -4.38 6.84
CA SER A 42 8.12 -5.02 7.87
C SER A 42 7.12 -4.02 8.48
N VAL A 43 7.57 -2.82 8.81
CA VAL A 43 6.71 -1.74 9.33
C VAL A 43 5.63 -1.36 8.32
N ILE A 44 5.98 -1.24 7.03
CA ILE A 44 5.00 -0.91 5.98
C ILE A 44 3.97 -2.02 5.82
N VAL A 45 4.38 -3.29 5.84
CA VAL A 45 3.46 -4.43 5.75
C VAL A 45 2.48 -4.45 6.91
N ILE A 46 2.95 -4.18 8.13
CA ILE A 46 2.10 -4.08 9.33
C ILE A 46 1.09 -2.94 9.17
N LEU A 47 1.54 -1.75 8.76
CA LEU A 47 0.66 -0.59 8.54
C LEU A 47 -0.39 -0.88 7.47
N LEU A 48 0.00 -1.46 6.34
CA LEU A 48 -0.92 -1.85 5.27
C LEU A 48 -1.93 -2.89 5.75
N SER A 49 -1.51 -3.85 6.58
CA SER A 49 -2.40 -4.88 7.12
C SER A 49 -3.44 -4.28 8.08
N ILE A 50 -3.04 -3.32 8.91
CA ILE A 50 -3.95 -2.59 9.81
C ILE A 50 -4.97 -1.78 9.00
N VAL A 51 -4.52 -1.05 7.98
CA VAL A 51 -5.40 -0.27 7.11
C VAL A 51 -6.36 -1.18 6.35
N ALA A 52 -5.87 -2.27 5.74
CA ALA A 52 -6.70 -3.22 5.03
C ALA A 52 -7.73 -3.88 5.95
N GLY A 53 -7.33 -4.28 7.16
CA GLY A 53 -8.22 -4.81 8.19
C GLY A 53 -9.30 -3.81 8.60
N SER A 54 -8.92 -2.54 8.79
CA SER A 54 -9.86 -1.46 9.15
C SER A 54 -10.88 -1.19 8.05
N VAL A 55 -10.41 -1.10 6.79
CA VAL A 55 -11.29 -0.93 5.62
C VAL A 55 -12.22 -2.13 5.46
N TYR A 56 -11.72 -3.35 5.64
CA TYR A 56 -12.55 -4.55 5.60
C TYR A 56 -13.64 -4.52 6.67
N MET A 57 -13.30 -4.15 7.91
CA MET A 57 -14.29 -4.02 8.99
C MET A 57 -15.36 -2.98 8.65
N ILE A 58 -14.97 -1.81 8.15
CA ILE A 58 -15.92 -0.76 7.73
C ILE A 58 -16.82 -1.28 6.60
N ALA A 59 -16.24 -1.90 5.58
CA ALA A 59 -16.98 -2.45 4.44
C ALA A 59 -17.89 -3.64 4.79
N ARG A 60 -17.73 -4.24 5.98
CA ARG A 60 -18.61 -5.29 6.51
C ARG A 60 -19.74 -4.74 7.38
N VAL A 61 -19.56 -3.54 7.94
CA VAL A 61 -20.55 -2.85 8.76
C VAL A 61 -21.53 -2.06 7.88
N VAL A 62 -21.05 -1.50 6.77
CA VAL A 62 -21.86 -0.88 5.70
C VAL A 62 -22.47 -1.96 4.81
#